data_AF-A0A1X0NSH6-F1
#
_entry.id   AF-A0A1X0NSH6-F1
#
_cell.length_a   1.000
_cell.length_b   1.000
_cell.length_c   1.000
_cell.angle_alpha   90.00
_cell.angle_beta   90.00
_cell.angle_gamma   90.00
#
_symmetry.space_group_name_H-M   'P 1'
#
loop_
_entity.id
_entity.type
_entity.pdbx_description
1 polymer ?
#
loop_
_entity_poly.entity_id
_entity_poly.type
_entity_poly.pdbx_seq_one_letter_code
_entity_poly.pdbx_strand_id
1 'polypeptide(L)'
;MDRVHALQSQWVNLPQPRKMKALRIIAAVCYAIALFFLVIFTFGGTTTASRTPEAAVIFTEATPGGIAALRYLSLRRDVNIAAVVIAINAWNVNVNAAHDNIRAFLAAMREEKTLHYDVPVYYGNSLAQVNAHFLDDIAYTTDTNPSTGERNMNTTSCTYRRVLSPDILMDADRLFGGAELLDTVQISAPTSSSSKDSKNKNSKISQLEFFEEPLSSYLVQNTATFLVLGPATDAAWFLQRHSEHRNHVNSIFFAAGALTSDTDLRFVYPPNRRAEQHAFFDPHAANYIVSGAHRIPVEMLPLDATPQWPKDLYDSYVTSRASLSSTSSSKVPVSAQVVARAIEGYSRRLRTDVPLPVAVTAAAYFADIHVRDKATVAEIPILVANGVSMATDGTVGTPSKTQQHSEVFKVKVIMHLQEATFWKRFEAVDNLGK
;
A
#
# COMPACT_ATOMS: atom_id res chain seq x y z
N MET A 1 9.67 -36.27 -47.07
CA MET A 1 10.31 -37.50 -46.56
C MET A 1 11.53 -37.90 -47.37
N ASP A 2 11.60 -37.57 -48.66
CA ASP A 2 12.70 -37.97 -49.57
C ASP A 2 14.09 -37.53 -49.11
N ARG A 3 14.22 -36.36 -48.47
CA ARG A 3 15.49 -35.89 -47.89
C ARG A 3 16.00 -36.78 -46.76
N VAL A 4 15.12 -37.37 -45.96
CA VAL A 4 15.50 -38.25 -44.85
C VAL A 4 15.99 -39.59 -45.39
N HIS A 5 15.31 -40.12 -46.41
CA HIS A 5 15.75 -41.34 -47.11
C HIS A 5 17.08 -41.16 -47.86
N ALA A 6 17.31 -39.99 -48.47
CA ALA A 6 18.58 -39.65 -49.09
C ALA A 6 19.73 -39.58 -48.07
N LEU A 7 19.49 -39.02 -46.88
CA LEU A 7 20.47 -38.98 -45.80
C LEU A 7 20.73 -40.36 -45.18
N GLN A 8 19.71 -41.20 -45.03
CA GLN A 8 19.86 -42.58 -44.56
C GLN A 8 20.70 -43.43 -45.51
N SER A 9 20.44 -43.34 -46.81
CA SER A 9 21.21 -44.08 -47.82
C SER A 9 22.67 -43.62 -47.88
N GLN A 10 22.93 -42.31 -47.79
CA GLN A 10 24.29 -41.78 -47.66
C GLN A 10 24.98 -42.25 -46.38
N TRP A 11 24.25 -42.37 -45.27
CA TRP A 11 24.79 -42.88 -44.00
C TRP A 11 25.16 -44.35 -44.09
N VAL A 12 24.32 -45.19 -44.70
CA VAL A 12 24.60 -46.62 -44.90
C VAL A 12 25.88 -46.83 -45.71
N ASN A 13 26.11 -46.01 -46.72
CA ASN A 13 27.26 -46.13 -47.64
C ASN A 13 28.58 -45.58 -47.08
N LEU A 14 28.60 -44.96 -45.90
CA LEU A 14 29.86 -44.48 -45.29
C LEU A 14 30.73 -45.64 -44.78
N PRO A 15 32.06 -45.63 -45.03
CA PRO A 15 32.99 -46.60 -44.45
C PRO A 15 32.95 -46.57 -42.92
N GLN A 16 33.02 -47.73 -42.26
CA GLN A 16 33.04 -47.87 -40.79
C GLN A 16 33.96 -46.86 -40.05
N PRO A 17 35.21 -46.62 -40.46
CA PRO A 17 36.08 -45.66 -39.77
C PRO A 17 35.57 -44.21 -39.82
N ARG A 18 34.82 -43.83 -40.87
CA ARG A 18 34.19 -42.50 -40.96
C ARG A 18 32.93 -42.40 -40.10
N LYS A 19 32.13 -43.48 -40.03
CA LYS A 19 30.97 -43.58 -39.13
C LYS A 19 31.38 -43.42 -37.67
N MET A 20 32.44 -44.11 -37.25
CA MET A 20 33.01 -43.99 -35.91
C MET A 20 33.48 -42.57 -35.57
N LYS A 21 34.15 -41.88 -36.50
CA LYS A 21 34.55 -40.47 -36.32
C LYS A 21 33.34 -39.54 -36.20
N ALA A 22 32.35 -39.68 -37.09
CA ALA A 22 31.14 -38.88 -37.06
C ALA A 22 30.34 -39.08 -35.76
N LEU A 23 30.18 -40.34 -35.30
CA LEU A 23 29.54 -40.66 -34.02
C LEU A 23 30.27 -40.06 -32.83
N ARG A 24 31.61 -40.08 -32.80
CA ARG A 24 32.41 -39.43 -31.74
C ARG A 24 32.23 -37.92 -31.72
N ILE A 25 32.17 -37.27 -32.89
CA ILE A 25 31.93 -35.83 -32.98
C ILE A 25 30.52 -35.49 -32.49
N ILE A 26 29.50 -36.24 -32.93
CA ILE A 26 28.12 -36.04 -32.48
C ILE A 26 28.02 -36.25 -30.96
N ALA A 27 28.61 -37.30 -30.42
CA ALA A 27 28.64 -37.55 -28.98
C ALA A 27 29.34 -36.42 -28.20
N ALA A 28 30.47 -35.91 -28.72
CA ALA A 28 31.17 -34.79 -28.11
C ALA A 28 30.34 -33.48 -28.14
N VAL A 29 29.63 -33.22 -29.23
CA VAL A 29 28.72 -32.06 -29.35
C VAL A 29 27.53 -32.22 -28.39
N CYS A 30 26.90 -33.38 -28.34
CA CYS A 30 25.81 -33.65 -27.39
C CYS A 30 26.30 -33.50 -25.93
N TYR A 31 27.50 -33.99 -25.62
CA TYR A 31 28.12 -33.83 -24.31
C TYR A 31 28.40 -32.36 -23.98
N ALA A 32 28.95 -31.59 -24.92
CA ALA A 32 29.20 -30.16 -24.73
C ALA A 32 27.90 -29.36 -24.53
N ILE A 33 26.84 -29.67 -25.28
CA ILE A 33 25.52 -29.04 -25.11
C ILE A 33 24.93 -29.41 -23.75
N ALA A 34 24.98 -30.67 -23.34
CA ALA A 34 24.52 -31.11 -22.03
C ALA A 34 25.29 -30.42 -20.90
N LEU A 35 26.61 -30.29 -21.03
CA LEU A 35 27.46 -29.62 -20.06
C LEU A 35 27.21 -28.11 -20.01
N PHE A 36 26.92 -27.48 -21.16
CA PHE A 36 26.49 -26.08 -21.22
C PHE A 36 25.15 -25.86 -20.52
N PHE A 37 24.14 -26.71 -20.76
CA PHE A 37 22.87 -26.66 -20.02
C PHE A 37 23.06 -26.93 -18.53
N LEU A 38 23.96 -27.85 -18.17
CA LEU A 38 24.30 -28.11 -16.77
C LEU A 38 24.95 -26.89 -16.13
N VAL A 39 25.89 -26.22 -16.81
CA VAL A 39 26.51 -24.98 -16.34
C VAL A 39 25.49 -23.84 -16.22
N ILE A 40 24.56 -23.69 -17.17
CA ILE A 40 23.45 -22.73 -17.04
C ILE A 40 22.53 -23.12 -15.88
N PHE A 41 22.28 -24.40 -15.65
CA PHE A 41 21.42 -24.85 -14.56
C PHE A 41 22.11 -24.68 -13.19
N THR A 42 23.40 -24.98 -13.08
CA THR A 42 24.17 -24.91 -11.82
C THR A 42 24.69 -23.52 -11.50
N PHE A 43 25.00 -22.70 -12.52
CA PHE A 43 25.56 -21.35 -12.33
C PHE A 43 24.67 -20.23 -12.87
N GLY A 44 23.87 -20.48 -13.92
CA GLY A 44 22.84 -19.54 -14.39
C GLY A 44 21.57 -19.56 -13.54
N GLY A 45 21.40 -20.59 -12.71
CA GLY A 45 20.53 -20.59 -11.55
C GLY A 45 21.14 -19.80 -10.39
N THR A 46 21.50 -18.53 -10.59
CA THR A 46 21.37 -17.58 -9.48
C THR A 46 19.88 -17.41 -9.25
N THR A 47 19.26 -18.43 -8.67
CA THR A 47 18.00 -18.32 -7.98
C THR A 47 18.30 -17.35 -6.84
N THR A 48 18.23 -16.05 -7.13
CA THR A 48 17.64 -15.13 -6.17
C THR A 48 16.39 -15.85 -5.73
N ALA A 49 16.45 -16.49 -4.55
CA ALA A 49 15.40 -17.31 -4.02
C ALA A 49 14.13 -16.54 -4.30
N SER A 50 13.21 -17.10 -5.11
CA SER A 50 11.97 -16.40 -5.41
C SER A 50 11.26 -16.31 -4.07
N ARG A 51 11.52 -15.21 -3.36
CA ARG A 51 10.97 -14.95 -2.05
C ARG A 51 9.49 -15.00 -2.31
N THR A 52 8.83 -16.00 -1.73
CA THR A 52 7.38 -16.10 -1.83
C THR A 52 6.84 -14.74 -1.43
N PRO A 53 6.04 -14.08 -2.29
CA PRO A 53 5.52 -12.76 -2.02
C PRO A 53 4.95 -12.72 -0.61
N GLU A 54 5.55 -11.94 0.28
CA GLU A 54 4.99 -11.76 1.61
C GLU A 54 3.62 -11.10 1.45
N ALA A 55 2.62 -11.68 2.09
CA ALA A 55 1.29 -11.11 2.13
C ALA A 55 1.32 -9.78 2.88
N ALA A 56 0.76 -8.74 2.29
CA ALA A 56 0.65 -7.42 2.89
C ALA A 56 -0.82 -7.12 3.21
N VAL A 57 -1.08 -6.72 4.46
CA VAL A 57 -2.33 -6.08 4.86
C VAL A 57 -2.09 -4.59 4.84
N ILE A 58 -2.81 -3.88 3.96
CA ILE A 58 -2.61 -2.46 3.73
C ILE A 58 -3.60 -1.67 4.57
N PHE A 59 -3.10 -0.87 5.50
CA PHE A 59 -3.90 0.12 6.24
C PHE A 59 -3.69 1.47 5.57
N THR A 60 -4.71 2.00 4.91
CA THR A 60 -4.59 3.21 4.08
C THR A 60 -5.87 4.03 4.15
N GLU A 61 -5.81 5.25 3.64
CA GLU A 61 -7.01 6.07 3.40
C GLU A 61 -7.37 6.08 1.91
N ALA A 62 -8.59 6.54 1.59
CA ALA A 62 -8.98 6.85 0.22
C ALA A 62 -8.52 8.27 -0.14
N THR A 63 -7.19 8.45 -0.19
CA THR A 63 -6.50 9.70 -0.54
C THR A 63 -5.64 9.50 -1.79
N PRO A 64 -5.19 10.58 -2.47
CA PRO A 64 -4.31 10.47 -3.64
C PRO A 64 -3.07 9.60 -3.41
N GLY A 65 -2.44 9.72 -2.23
CA GLY A 65 -1.30 8.89 -1.85
C GLY A 65 -1.65 7.42 -1.68
N GLY A 66 -2.78 7.12 -1.03
CA GLY A 66 -3.28 5.75 -0.83
C GLY A 66 -3.59 5.04 -2.15
N ILE A 67 -4.32 5.68 -3.06
CA ILE A 67 -4.65 5.06 -4.36
C ILE A 67 -3.42 4.90 -5.27
N ALA A 68 -2.47 5.84 -5.21
CA ALA A 68 -1.23 5.75 -5.96
C ALA A 68 -0.33 4.61 -5.44
N ALA A 69 -0.28 4.42 -4.12
CA ALA A 69 0.40 3.31 -3.48
C ALA A 69 -0.25 1.97 -3.84
N LEU A 70 -1.58 1.87 -3.78
CA LEU A 70 -2.34 0.67 -4.17
C LEU A 70 -2.09 0.30 -5.64
N ARG A 71 -2.06 1.30 -6.53
CA ARG A 71 -1.74 1.08 -7.95
C ARG A 71 -0.33 0.53 -8.11
N TYR A 72 0.65 1.14 -7.45
CA TYR A 72 2.03 0.69 -7.50
C TYR A 72 2.16 -0.77 -7.06
N LEU A 73 1.56 -1.12 -5.92
CA LEU A 73 1.61 -2.47 -5.36
C LEU A 73 0.88 -3.48 -6.24
N SER A 74 -0.25 -3.10 -6.84
CA SER A 74 -1.04 -4.00 -7.68
C SER A 74 -0.39 -4.30 -9.04
N LEU A 75 0.45 -3.39 -9.55
CA LEU A 75 1.25 -3.63 -10.76
C LEU A 75 2.41 -4.61 -10.52
N ARG A 76 2.74 -4.92 -9.26
CA ARG A 76 3.84 -5.81 -8.87
C ARG A 76 3.33 -7.25 -8.72
N ARG A 77 3.91 -8.18 -9.49
CA ARG A 77 3.58 -9.63 -9.40
C ARG A 77 4.19 -10.34 -8.19
N ASP A 78 5.19 -9.73 -7.57
CA ASP A 78 5.90 -10.21 -6.39
C ASP A 78 5.37 -9.60 -5.08
N VAL A 79 4.26 -8.88 -5.14
CA VAL A 79 3.52 -8.40 -3.97
C VAL A 79 2.18 -9.11 -3.92
N ASN A 80 1.82 -9.65 -2.76
CA ASN A 80 0.51 -10.23 -2.53
C ASN A 80 -0.26 -9.32 -1.56
N ILE A 81 -1.29 -8.64 -2.04
CA ILE A 81 -2.16 -7.80 -1.20
C ILE A 81 -3.24 -8.70 -0.60
N ALA A 82 -3.11 -9.03 0.68
CA ALA A 82 -4.06 -9.90 1.36
C ALA A 82 -5.38 -9.20 1.67
N ALA A 83 -5.31 -7.93 2.06
CA ALA A 83 -6.47 -7.11 2.38
C ALA A 83 -6.12 -5.61 2.34
N VAL A 84 -7.14 -4.78 2.14
CA VAL A 84 -7.08 -3.33 2.32
C VAL A 84 -8.04 -2.94 3.44
N VAL A 85 -7.53 -2.26 4.45
CA VAL A 85 -8.29 -1.67 5.56
C VAL A 85 -8.28 -0.16 5.37
N ILE A 86 -9.47 0.42 5.21
CA ILE A 86 -9.65 1.85 4.98
C ILE A 86 -9.79 2.58 6.32
N ALA A 87 -8.80 3.38 6.67
CA ALA A 87 -8.89 4.31 7.78
C ALA A 87 -9.89 5.42 7.44
N ILE A 88 -10.85 5.66 8.35
CA ILE A 88 -11.96 6.61 8.17
C ILE A 88 -11.97 7.72 9.22
N ASN A 89 -10.86 7.88 9.94
CA ASN A 89 -10.69 8.82 11.04
C ASN A 89 -9.84 10.06 10.70
N ALA A 90 -9.46 10.22 9.42
CA ALA A 90 -8.66 11.33 8.93
C ALA A 90 -9.34 12.07 7.76
N TRP A 91 -8.96 11.84 6.50
CA TRP A 91 -9.43 12.66 5.37
C TRP A 91 -10.88 12.39 4.95
N ASN A 92 -11.27 11.13 4.89
CA ASN A 92 -12.61 10.75 4.45
C ASN A 92 -13.63 10.88 5.58
N VAL A 93 -14.80 11.45 5.29
CA VAL A 93 -15.92 11.51 6.24
C VAL A 93 -17.02 10.52 5.91
N ASN A 94 -17.17 10.18 4.62
CA ASN A 94 -18.16 9.21 4.17
C ASN A 94 -17.49 7.85 3.92
N VAL A 95 -17.72 6.91 4.83
CA VAL A 95 -17.21 5.52 4.72
C VAL A 95 -17.65 4.85 3.42
N ASN A 96 -18.88 5.10 2.95
CA ASN A 96 -19.36 4.53 1.69
C ASN A 96 -18.55 5.08 0.51
N ALA A 97 -18.34 6.40 0.47
CA ALA A 97 -17.56 7.02 -0.61
C ALA A 97 -16.11 6.48 -0.63
N ALA A 98 -15.46 6.43 0.54
CA ALA A 98 -14.10 5.89 0.64
C ALA A 98 -14.02 4.43 0.20
N HIS A 99 -14.95 3.59 0.67
CA HIS A 99 -15.03 2.18 0.31
C HIS A 99 -15.31 1.97 -1.19
N ASP A 100 -16.30 2.67 -1.74
CA ASP A 100 -16.69 2.55 -3.14
C ASP A 100 -15.58 3.04 -4.06
N ASN A 101 -14.91 4.13 -3.71
CA ASN A 101 -13.73 4.63 -4.42
C ASN A 101 -12.62 3.56 -4.49
N ILE A 102 -12.27 2.94 -3.36
CA ILE A 102 -11.21 1.91 -3.34
C ILE A 102 -11.65 0.66 -4.12
N ARG A 103 -12.90 0.22 -3.98
CA ARG A 103 -13.40 -0.96 -4.71
C ARG A 103 -13.52 -0.74 -6.20
N ALA A 104 -14.07 0.40 -6.62
CA ALA A 104 -14.14 0.77 -8.03
C ALA A 104 -12.73 0.92 -8.62
N PHE A 105 -11.78 1.48 -7.86
CA PHE A 105 -10.39 1.57 -8.29
C PHE A 105 -9.74 0.20 -8.50
N LEU A 106 -9.89 -0.73 -7.55
CA LEU A 106 -9.41 -2.10 -7.70
C LEU A 106 -10.10 -2.83 -8.85
N ALA A 107 -11.42 -2.63 -9.02
CA ALA A 107 -12.16 -3.20 -10.14
C ALA A 107 -11.66 -2.70 -11.49
N ALA A 108 -11.37 -1.40 -11.62
CA ALA A 108 -10.78 -0.81 -12.82
C ALA A 108 -9.42 -1.45 -13.14
N MET A 109 -8.56 -1.66 -12.15
CA MET A 109 -7.28 -2.35 -12.36
C MET A 109 -7.44 -3.81 -12.79
N ARG A 110 -8.49 -4.51 -12.34
CA ARG A 110 -8.79 -5.86 -12.86
C ARG A 110 -9.27 -5.83 -14.31
N GLU A 111 -10.13 -4.86 -14.68
CA GLU A 111 -10.57 -4.67 -16.07
C GLU A 111 -9.39 -4.37 -17.00
N GLU A 112 -8.42 -3.60 -16.50
CA GLU A 112 -7.13 -3.33 -17.15
C GLU A 112 -6.17 -4.53 -17.16
N LYS A 113 -6.52 -5.63 -16.46
CA LYS A 113 -5.69 -6.83 -16.28
C LYS A 113 -4.35 -6.55 -15.60
N THR A 114 -4.26 -5.46 -14.84
CA THR A 114 -3.08 -5.13 -14.03
C THR A 114 -3.14 -5.78 -12.66
N LEU A 115 -4.35 -5.97 -12.11
CA LEU A 115 -4.62 -6.77 -10.93
C LEU A 115 -5.25 -8.11 -11.32
N HIS A 116 -4.66 -9.22 -10.90
CA HIS A 116 -5.06 -10.57 -11.34
C HIS A 116 -5.93 -11.36 -10.35
N TYR A 117 -6.21 -10.78 -9.18
CA TYR A 117 -6.95 -11.44 -8.10
C TYR A 117 -7.83 -10.45 -7.35
N ASP A 118 -8.76 -10.97 -6.56
CA ASP A 118 -9.65 -10.14 -5.76
C ASP A 118 -8.98 -9.76 -4.45
N VAL A 119 -8.93 -8.46 -4.18
CA VAL A 119 -8.43 -7.90 -2.94
C VAL A 119 -9.63 -7.54 -2.07
N PRO A 120 -9.81 -8.17 -0.89
CA PRO A 120 -10.88 -7.78 0.01
C PRO A 120 -10.60 -6.39 0.59
N VAL A 121 -11.67 -5.60 0.73
CA VAL A 121 -11.64 -4.22 1.21
C VAL A 121 -12.57 -4.12 2.41
N TYR A 122 -12.03 -3.64 3.52
CA TYR A 122 -12.72 -3.50 4.80
C TYR A 122 -12.67 -2.04 5.25
N TYR A 123 -13.66 -1.62 6.03
CA TYR A 123 -13.58 -0.32 6.71
C TYR A 123 -12.98 -0.49 8.10
N GLY A 124 -12.19 0.51 8.51
CA GLY A 124 -11.57 0.64 9.82
C GLY A 124 -12.41 1.41 10.83
N ASN A 125 -11.79 1.79 11.94
CA ASN A 125 -12.38 2.60 13.00
C ASN A 125 -12.53 4.05 12.55
N SER A 126 -13.68 4.65 12.86
CA SER A 126 -13.97 6.08 12.66
C SER A 126 -13.40 6.99 13.75
N LEU A 127 -12.90 6.40 14.85
CA LEU A 127 -12.35 7.10 16.00
C LEU A 127 -10.84 6.86 16.08
N ALA A 128 -10.06 7.94 16.14
CA ALA A 128 -8.65 7.85 16.55
C ALA A 128 -8.53 7.41 18.03
N GLN A 129 -7.48 6.67 18.37
CA GLN A 129 -7.23 6.16 19.71
C GLN A 129 -7.10 7.25 20.77
N VAL A 130 -6.59 8.44 20.41
CA VAL A 130 -6.60 9.60 21.32
C VAL A 130 -8.00 9.91 21.86
N ASN A 131 -9.05 9.55 21.12
CA ASN A 131 -10.44 9.76 21.50
C ASN A 131 -11.09 8.51 22.10
N ALA A 132 -10.33 7.45 22.43
CA ALA A 132 -10.90 6.24 23.03
C ALA A 132 -11.53 6.51 24.41
N HIS A 133 -11.05 7.53 25.13
CA HIS A 133 -11.64 8.04 26.39
C HIS A 133 -12.63 9.20 26.18
N PHE A 134 -12.87 9.64 24.94
CA PHE A 134 -13.78 10.75 24.63
C PHE A 134 -15.24 10.43 24.99
N LEU A 135 -15.58 9.14 25.12
CA LEU A 135 -16.87 8.66 25.62
C LEU A 135 -17.07 8.91 27.13
N ASP A 136 -16.00 9.02 27.91
CA ASP A 136 -16.07 9.25 29.35
C ASP A 136 -16.08 10.75 29.69
N ASP A 137 -15.43 11.59 28.88
CA ASP A 137 -15.19 13.00 29.19
C ASP A 137 -16.21 14.00 28.59
N ILE A 138 -17.03 13.59 27.61
CA ILE A 138 -18.09 14.47 27.09
C ILE A 138 -19.42 13.73 27.01
N ALA A 139 -20.25 13.96 28.04
CA ALA A 139 -21.68 13.69 28.02
C ALA A 139 -22.38 14.56 26.96
N TYR A 140 -22.23 14.23 25.67
CA TYR A 140 -23.20 14.62 24.65
C TYR A 140 -24.37 13.66 24.73
N THR A 141 -25.57 14.24 24.81
CA THR A 141 -26.88 13.61 24.92
C THR A 141 -26.94 12.21 24.28
N THR A 142 -26.98 11.19 25.14
CA THR A 142 -27.30 9.83 24.75
C THR A 142 -28.77 9.78 24.32
N ASP A 143 -29.04 9.79 23.00
CA ASP A 143 -30.29 9.23 22.50
C ASP A 143 -30.17 7.71 22.62
N THR A 144 -30.44 7.21 23.82
CA THR A 144 -30.72 5.79 24.04
C THR A 144 -31.96 5.44 23.26
N ASN A 145 -31.88 4.46 22.36
CA ASN A 145 -33.05 3.92 21.70
C ASN A 145 -33.97 3.33 22.79
N PRO A 146 -35.19 3.88 23.04
CA PRO A 146 -36.00 3.48 24.19
C PRO A 146 -36.46 2.02 24.14
N SER A 147 -36.41 1.39 22.96
CA SER A 147 -36.88 0.02 22.74
C SER A 147 -35.78 -1.04 22.87
N THR A 148 -34.51 -0.70 22.65
CA THR A 148 -33.40 -1.67 22.67
C THR A 148 -32.37 -1.41 23.76
N GLY A 149 -32.35 -0.21 24.36
CA GLY A 149 -31.29 0.17 25.32
C GLY A 149 -29.91 0.30 24.68
N GLU A 150 -29.78 0.13 23.36
CA GLU A 150 -28.54 0.34 22.64
C GLU A 150 -28.22 1.84 22.55
N ARG A 151 -26.97 2.16 22.84
CA ARG A 151 -26.43 3.51 22.67
C ARG A 151 -26.13 3.72 21.19
N ASN A 152 -26.90 4.57 20.52
CA ASN A 152 -26.55 5.03 19.19
C ASN A 152 -25.37 6.01 19.32
N MET A 153 -24.15 5.52 19.10
CA MET A 153 -22.97 6.39 19.03
C MET A 153 -23.04 7.19 17.74
N ASN A 154 -23.20 8.51 17.84
CA ASN A 154 -23.02 9.40 16.70
C ASN A 154 -21.50 9.48 16.43
N THR A 155 -21.00 8.65 15.51
CA THR A 155 -19.58 8.29 15.29
C THR A 155 -18.73 9.38 14.63
N THR A 156 -19.03 10.66 14.82
CA THR A 156 -18.28 11.76 14.20
C THR A 156 -17.47 12.55 15.21
N SER A 157 -16.20 12.17 15.40
CA SER A 157 -15.05 13.06 15.17
C SER A 157 -13.81 12.55 15.89
N CYS A 158 -12.84 12.06 15.12
CA CYS A 158 -11.45 12.21 15.53
C CYS A 158 -11.18 13.70 15.81
N THR A 159 -10.76 14.07 17.02
CA THR A 159 -10.49 15.47 17.39
C THR A 159 -9.56 16.17 16.39
N TYR A 160 -8.55 15.44 15.88
CA TYR A 160 -7.60 15.97 14.91
C TYR A 160 -8.20 16.20 13.52
N ARG A 161 -9.25 15.47 13.13
CA ARG A 161 -9.96 15.70 11.85
C ARG A 161 -10.60 17.08 11.78
N ARG A 162 -10.90 17.72 12.91
CA ARG A 162 -11.55 19.04 12.97
C ARG A 162 -10.70 20.17 12.38
N VAL A 163 -9.41 19.94 12.12
CA VAL A 163 -8.57 20.91 11.41
C VAL A 163 -8.90 21.01 9.91
N LEU A 164 -9.53 19.97 9.35
CA LEU A 164 -9.89 19.94 7.95
C LEU A 164 -11.20 20.71 7.75
N SER A 165 -11.19 21.68 6.84
CA SER A 165 -12.41 22.39 6.44
C SER A 165 -13.41 21.42 5.79
N PRO A 166 -14.73 21.60 5.97
CA PRO A 166 -15.75 20.74 5.37
C PRO A 166 -15.59 20.54 3.85
N ASP A 167 -15.25 21.60 3.13
CA ASP A 167 -15.04 21.53 1.68
C ASP A 167 -13.89 20.60 1.30
N ILE A 168 -12.78 20.60 2.06
CA ILE A 168 -11.64 19.69 1.83
C ILE A 168 -12.06 18.24 2.08
N LEU A 169 -12.92 17.99 3.09
CA LEU A 169 -13.43 16.65 3.39
C LEU A 169 -14.33 16.14 2.24
N MET A 170 -15.16 17.02 1.67
CA MET A 170 -15.98 16.69 0.50
C MET A 170 -15.12 16.43 -0.74
N ASP A 171 -14.05 17.19 -0.94
CA ASP A 171 -13.08 16.92 -2.01
C ASP A 171 -12.40 15.57 -1.80
N ALA A 172 -12.00 15.24 -0.56
CA ALA A 172 -11.38 13.96 -0.21
C ALA A 172 -12.31 12.77 -0.48
N ASP A 173 -13.61 12.88 -0.14
CA ASP A 173 -14.61 11.85 -0.47
C ASP A 173 -14.78 11.64 -1.99
N ARG A 174 -14.40 12.63 -2.81
CA ARG A 174 -14.37 12.54 -4.28
C ARG A 174 -12.98 12.26 -4.85
N LEU A 175 -12.02 11.84 -4.02
CA LEU A 175 -10.61 11.68 -4.41
C LEU A 175 -10.06 12.92 -5.14
N PHE A 176 -10.45 14.11 -4.69
CA PHE A 176 -10.10 15.39 -5.30
C PHE A 176 -10.39 15.44 -6.82
N GLY A 177 -11.50 14.83 -7.26
CA GLY A 177 -11.92 14.74 -8.67
C GLY A 177 -11.52 13.45 -9.37
N GLY A 178 -10.75 12.56 -8.72
CA GLY A 178 -10.43 11.24 -9.25
C GLY A 178 -11.64 10.30 -9.31
N ALA A 179 -12.60 10.45 -8.39
CA ALA A 179 -13.76 9.55 -8.27
C ALA A 179 -14.70 9.60 -9.49
N GLU A 180 -14.76 10.72 -10.23
CA GLU A 180 -15.63 10.87 -11.41
C GLU A 180 -15.32 9.83 -12.51
N LEU A 181 -14.07 9.34 -12.56
CA LEU A 181 -13.66 8.30 -13.51
C LEU A 181 -14.04 6.89 -13.04
N LEU A 182 -14.44 6.74 -11.78
CA LEU A 182 -14.82 5.48 -11.16
C LEU A 182 -16.33 5.23 -11.20
N ASP A 183 -17.15 6.27 -11.39
CA ASP A 183 -18.62 6.17 -11.46
C ASP A 183 -19.12 5.20 -12.54
N THR A 184 -18.32 4.97 -13.58
CA THR A 184 -18.66 4.04 -14.68
C THR A 184 -18.19 2.61 -14.44
N VAL A 185 -17.39 2.36 -13.40
CA VAL A 185 -16.79 1.04 -13.15
C VAL A 185 -17.79 0.17 -12.39
N GLN A 186 -18.06 -1.02 -12.91
CA GLN A 186 -19.02 -1.92 -12.27
C GLN A 186 -18.40 -2.64 -11.07
N ILE A 187 -18.79 -2.23 -9.86
CA ILE A 187 -18.43 -2.94 -8.64
C ILE A 187 -19.29 -4.22 -8.56
N SER A 188 -18.71 -5.36 -8.92
CA SER A 188 -19.37 -6.65 -8.71
C SER A 188 -19.51 -6.91 -7.21
N ALA A 189 -20.73 -7.24 -6.75
CA ALA A 189 -20.95 -7.67 -5.38
C ALA A 189 -20.10 -8.92 -5.09
N PRO A 190 -19.47 -9.05 -3.92
CA PRO A 190 -18.71 -10.24 -3.59
C PRO A 190 -19.62 -11.47 -3.64
N THR A 191 -19.21 -12.48 -4.40
CA THR A 191 -19.92 -13.76 -4.48
C THR A 191 -19.75 -14.48 -3.15
N SER A 192 -20.66 -14.22 -2.20
CA SER A 192 -20.75 -14.98 -0.95
C SER A 192 -21.03 -16.45 -1.28
N SER A 193 -20.01 -17.29 -1.18
CA SER A 193 -20.11 -18.74 -1.34
C SER A 193 -20.71 -19.38 -0.08
N SER A 194 -21.98 -19.14 0.25
CA SER A 194 -22.65 -19.88 1.34
C SER A 194 -24.18 -19.78 1.47
N SER A 195 -24.94 -19.24 0.52
CA SER A 195 -26.41 -19.28 0.62
C SER A 195 -27.06 -19.84 -0.65
N LYS A 196 -27.43 -21.12 -0.62
CA LYS A 196 -28.25 -21.79 -1.65
C LYS A 196 -29.72 -21.34 -1.65
N ASP A 197 -30.11 -20.40 -0.81
CA ASP A 197 -31.45 -19.83 -0.78
C ASP A 197 -31.41 -18.32 -0.99
N SER A 198 -31.78 -17.86 -2.19
CA SER A 198 -32.49 -16.59 -2.33
C SER A 198 -33.04 -16.41 -3.75
N LYS A 199 -34.37 -16.45 -3.85
CA LYS A 199 -35.17 -15.96 -4.99
C LYS A 199 -35.46 -14.45 -4.89
N ASN A 200 -34.70 -13.67 -4.12
CA ASN A 200 -34.83 -12.21 -4.09
C ASN A 200 -33.67 -11.55 -4.85
N LYS A 201 -33.95 -11.17 -6.09
CA LYS A 201 -32.99 -10.64 -7.08
C LYS A 201 -32.75 -9.12 -6.98
N ASN A 202 -33.34 -8.43 -6.01
CA ASN A 202 -33.22 -6.97 -5.89
C ASN A 202 -32.70 -6.62 -4.49
N SER A 203 -31.55 -5.93 -4.43
CA SER A 203 -30.84 -5.44 -3.24
C SER A 203 -29.86 -6.43 -2.58
N LYS A 204 -28.73 -6.70 -3.24
CA LYS A 204 -27.46 -6.94 -2.54
C LYS A 204 -26.60 -5.69 -2.74
N ILE A 205 -26.93 -4.64 -1.98
CA ILE A 205 -25.99 -3.54 -1.71
C ILE A 205 -24.72 -4.20 -1.16
N SER A 206 -23.55 -3.84 -1.70
CA SER A 206 -22.25 -4.28 -1.19
C SER A 206 -22.21 -4.03 0.32
N GLN A 207 -22.33 -5.08 1.12
CA GLN A 207 -22.35 -4.93 2.57
C GLN A 207 -20.96 -4.50 3.02
N LEU A 208 -20.86 -3.30 3.57
CA LEU A 208 -19.65 -2.83 4.24
C LEU A 208 -19.29 -3.83 5.34
N GLU A 209 -18.05 -4.31 5.33
CA GLU A 209 -17.56 -5.27 6.33
C GLU A 209 -16.44 -4.63 7.15
N PHE A 210 -16.57 -4.73 8.47
CA PHE A 210 -15.57 -4.22 9.42
C PHE A 210 -14.36 -5.17 9.44
N PHE A 211 -13.16 -4.60 9.54
CA PHE A 211 -11.92 -5.36 9.29
C PHE A 211 -11.52 -6.36 10.37
N GLU A 212 -11.95 -6.19 11.63
CA GLU A 212 -11.43 -6.94 12.79
C GLU A 212 -11.55 -8.46 12.62
N GLU A 213 -12.78 -8.96 12.45
CA GLU A 213 -13.03 -10.40 12.39
C GLU A 213 -12.45 -11.07 11.13
N PRO A 214 -12.55 -10.48 9.93
CA PRO A 214 -11.89 -11.03 8.75
C PRO A 214 -10.36 -11.06 8.86
N LEU A 215 -9.74 -10.01 9.43
CA LEU A 215 -8.29 -9.95 9.62
C LEU A 215 -7.83 -10.98 10.66
N SER A 216 -8.54 -11.09 11.78
CA SER A 216 -8.35 -12.13 12.80
C SER A 216 -8.38 -13.52 12.16
N SER A 217 -9.47 -13.83 11.44
CA SER A 217 -9.66 -15.10 10.74
C SER A 217 -8.53 -15.40 9.75
N TYR A 218 -8.06 -14.40 9.00
CA TYR A 218 -6.95 -14.54 8.08
C TYR A 218 -5.64 -14.89 8.81
N LEU A 219 -5.33 -14.19 9.90
CA LEU A 219 -4.08 -14.35 10.66
C LEU A 219 -4.02 -15.64 11.50
N VAL A 220 -5.13 -16.35 11.69
CA VAL A 220 -5.11 -17.70 12.30
C VAL A 220 -4.32 -18.69 11.43
N GLN A 221 -4.33 -18.53 10.11
CA GLN A 221 -3.76 -19.50 9.17
C GLN A 221 -2.61 -18.93 8.34
N ASN A 222 -2.39 -17.62 8.39
CA ASN A 222 -1.45 -16.92 7.53
C ASN A 222 -0.57 -15.99 8.36
N THR A 223 0.55 -15.60 7.77
CA THR A 223 1.35 -14.48 8.28
C THR A 223 1.28 -13.32 7.30
N ALA A 224 1.37 -12.09 7.81
CA ALA A 224 1.39 -10.91 6.97
C ALA A 224 2.34 -9.83 7.49
N THR A 225 2.75 -8.96 6.59
CA THR A 225 3.34 -7.67 6.94
C THR A 225 2.25 -6.61 6.96
N PHE A 226 2.22 -5.80 8.02
CA PHE A 226 1.30 -4.68 8.12
C PHE A 226 1.92 -3.47 7.43
N LEU A 227 1.35 -3.04 6.31
CA LEU A 227 1.78 -1.88 5.55
C LEU A 227 0.86 -0.70 5.88
N VAL A 228 1.30 0.16 6.79
CA VAL A 228 0.53 1.29 7.32
C VAL A 228 0.88 2.56 6.53
N LEU A 229 -0.01 2.91 5.60
CA LEU A 229 0.10 4.00 4.63
C LEU A 229 -0.84 5.18 4.91
N GLY A 230 -1.53 5.14 6.05
CA GLY A 230 -2.37 6.20 6.59
C GLY A 230 -2.19 6.30 8.11
N PRO A 231 -3.13 6.91 8.85
CA PRO A 231 -3.12 6.89 10.31
C PRO A 231 -3.03 5.47 10.86
N ALA A 232 -2.22 5.29 11.90
CA ALA A 232 -1.93 3.97 12.47
C ALA A 232 -3.05 3.35 13.31
N THR A 233 -4.22 3.98 13.36
CA THR A 233 -5.33 3.67 14.27
C THR A 233 -5.74 2.22 14.22
N ASP A 234 -6.04 1.70 13.04
CA ASP A 234 -6.58 0.35 12.87
C ASP A 234 -5.55 -0.73 13.15
N ALA A 235 -4.31 -0.52 12.68
CA ALA A 235 -3.20 -1.41 12.97
C ALA A 235 -2.89 -1.46 14.47
N ALA A 236 -2.80 -0.30 15.12
CA ALA A 236 -2.55 -0.22 16.57
C ALA A 236 -3.69 -0.84 17.37
N TRP A 237 -4.94 -0.55 16.99
CA TRP A 237 -6.13 -1.04 17.68
C TRP A 237 -6.21 -2.57 17.60
N PHE A 238 -6.00 -3.13 16.41
CA PHE A 238 -5.98 -4.58 16.22
C PHE A 238 -4.89 -5.24 17.06
N LEU A 239 -3.67 -4.72 17.02
CA LEU A 239 -2.54 -5.28 17.78
C LEU A 239 -2.73 -5.18 19.29
N GLN A 240 -3.41 -4.15 19.78
CA GLN A 240 -3.75 -3.99 21.20
C GLN A 240 -4.78 -5.03 21.64
N ARG A 241 -5.83 -5.25 20.84
CA ARG A 241 -6.95 -6.13 21.17
C ARG A 241 -6.68 -7.61 20.91
N HIS A 242 -5.87 -7.91 19.90
CA HIS A 242 -5.55 -9.26 19.45
C HIS A 242 -4.07 -9.60 19.68
N SER A 243 -3.68 -9.67 20.95
CA SER A 243 -2.31 -10.00 21.32
C SER A 243 -1.85 -11.38 20.81
N GLU A 244 -2.79 -12.32 20.68
CA GLU A 244 -2.63 -13.67 20.14
C GLU A 244 -2.19 -13.68 18.66
N HIS A 245 -2.52 -12.64 17.89
CA HIS A 245 -2.17 -12.53 16.47
C HIS A 245 -0.82 -11.85 16.22
N ARG A 246 -0.17 -11.27 17.24
CA ARG A 246 1.11 -10.55 17.06
C ARG A 246 2.21 -11.41 16.45
N ASN A 247 2.26 -12.70 16.80
CA ASN A 247 3.24 -13.65 16.24
C ASN A 247 2.99 -14.02 14.77
N HIS A 248 1.83 -13.65 14.22
CA HIS A 248 1.48 -13.83 12.81
C HIS A 248 1.71 -12.54 11.99
N VAL A 249 2.17 -11.47 12.62
CA VAL A 249 2.57 -10.23 11.96
C VAL A 249 4.09 -10.21 11.87
N ASN A 250 4.64 -10.42 10.67
CA ASN A 250 6.08 -10.56 10.46
C ASN A 250 6.84 -9.26 10.72
N SER A 251 6.27 -8.15 10.24
CA SER A 251 6.83 -6.81 10.39
C SER A 251 5.73 -5.76 10.23
N ILE A 252 6.02 -4.55 10.66
CA ILE A 252 5.20 -3.36 10.42
C ILE A 252 6.03 -2.39 9.60
N PHE A 253 5.49 -1.94 8.48
CA PHE A 253 6.06 -0.85 7.68
C PHE A 253 5.17 0.37 7.82
N PHE A 254 5.68 1.46 8.38
CA PHE A 254 4.90 2.66 8.71
C PHE A 254 5.37 3.88 7.93
N ALA A 255 4.49 4.42 7.08
CA ALA A 255 4.74 5.61 6.28
C ALA A 255 4.20 6.84 6.99
N ALA A 256 5.02 7.45 7.84
CA ALA A 256 4.60 8.61 8.63
C ALA A 256 5.80 9.38 9.17
N GLY A 257 5.53 10.58 9.66
CA GLY A 257 6.50 11.40 10.41
C GLY A 257 7.45 12.23 9.56
N ALA A 258 8.12 13.16 10.22
CA ALA A 258 9.25 13.90 9.69
C ALA A 258 10.24 14.17 10.84
N LEU A 259 11.53 13.94 10.60
CA LEU A 259 12.61 14.15 11.57
C LEU A 259 13.22 15.54 11.45
N THR A 260 13.46 15.99 10.22
CA THR A 260 14.16 17.24 9.92
C THR A 260 13.46 18.09 8.86
N SER A 261 12.62 17.46 8.04
CA SER A 261 11.96 18.09 6.91
C SER A 261 10.75 18.92 7.35
N ASP A 262 10.47 19.91 6.52
CA ASP A 262 9.21 20.62 6.54
C ASP A 262 8.03 19.66 6.30
N THR A 263 6.98 19.77 7.10
CA THR A 263 5.89 18.79 7.05
C THR A 263 4.71 19.21 6.19
N ASP A 264 3.93 18.22 5.76
CA ASP A 264 2.72 18.38 4.94
C ASP A 264 1.47 18.78 5.75
N LEU A 265 1.49 18.63 7.08
CA LEU A 265 0.38 19.07 7.92
C LEU A 265 0.15 20.58 7.85
N ARG A 266 1.22 21.37 7.66
CA ARG A 266 1.14 22.84 7.60
C ARG A 266 0.17 23.36 6.53
N PHE A 267 -0.11 22.56 5.50
CA PHE A 267 -1.02 22.91 4.42
C PHE A 267 -2.49 22.90 4.85
N VAL A 268 -2.82 22.14 5.89
CA VAL A 268 -4.18 22.06 6.43
C VAL A 268 -4.29 22.56 7.87
N TYR A 269 -3.20 22.55 8.63
CA TYR A 269 -3.12 23.06 9.99
C TYR A 269 -1.79 23.80 10.24
N PRO A 270 -1.66 25.07 9.79
CA PRO A 270 -0.43 25.85 9.91
C PRO A 270 0.21 25.99 11.32
N PRO A 271 -0.54 25.93 12.44
CA PRO A 271 0.07 25.98 13.77
C PRO A 271 1.02 24.82 14.08
N ASN A 272 0.84 23.66 13.46
CA ASN A 272 1.74 22.52 13.61
C ASN A 272 2.55 22.33 12.32
N ARG A 273 3.84 22.70 12.39
CA ARG A 273 4.77 22.66 11.24
C ARG A 273 5.73 21.48 11.28
N ARG A 274 5.56 20.57 12.24
CA ARG A 274 6.52 19.51 12.57
C ARG A 274 5.94 18.11 12.53
N ALA A 275 4.63 17.97 12.59
CA ALA A 275 3.97 16.70 12.40
C ALA A 275 3.66 16.46 10.92
N GLU A 276 3.87 15.23 10.49
CA GLU A 276 3.35 14.72 9.22
C GLU A 276 1.89 14.26 9.44
N GLN A 277 1.08 14.31 8.37
CA GLN A 277 -0.37 14.10 8.43
C GLN A 277 -0.79 12.78 9.08
N HIS A 278 -0.23 11.63 8.68
CA HIS A 278 -0.61 10.33 9.22
C HIS A 278 -0.27 10.19 10.72
N ALA A 279 0.90 10.68 11.14
CA ALA A 279 1.26 10.73 12.56
C ALA A 279 0.38 11.70 13.35
N PHE A 280 -0.09 12.79 12.74
CA PHE A 280 -0.95 13.79 13.38
C PHE A 280 -2.39 13.34 13.59
N PHE A 281 -2.98 12.60 12.65
CA PHE A 281 -4.39 12.24 12.77
C PHE A 281 -4.68 11.22 13.87
N ASP A 282 -3.69 10.40 14.25
CA ASP A 282 -3.75 9.59 15.47
C ASP A 282 -2.37 9.42 16.10
N PRO A 283 -1.91 10.41 16.88
CA PRO A 283 -0.56 10.44 17.42
C PRO A 283 -0.37 9.39 18.51
N HIS A 284 -1.43 8.96 19.18
CA HIS A 284 -1.37 7.89 20.16
C HIS A 284 -1.15 6.53 19.48
N ALA A 285 -1.91 6.22 18.42
CA ALA A 285 -1.68 5.00 17.65
C ALA A 285 -0.30 5.00 16.99
N ALA A 286 0.13 6.14 16.42
CA ALA A 286 1.46 6.28 15.85
C ALA A 286 2.55 6.03 16.90
N ASN A 287 2.41 6.59 18.12
CA ASN A 287 3.33 6.34 19.22
C ASN A 287 3.33 4.86 19.65
N TYR A 288 2.17 4.21 19.70
CA TYR A 288 2.05 2.79 20.03
C TYR A 288 2.86 1.93 19.05
N ILE A 289 2.75 2.17 17.74
CA ILE A 289 3.52 1.46 16.71
C ILE A 289 5.02 1.67 16.89
N VAL A 290 5.50 2.91 17.01
CA VAL A 290 6.96 3.14 17.08
C VAL A 290 7.58 2.83 18.44
N SER A 291 6.78 2.76 19.51
CA SER A 291 7.25 2.44 20.87
C SER A 291 7.65 0.96 21.05
N GLY A 292 7.20 0.07 20.15
CA GLY A 292 7.47 -1.36 20.24
C GLY A 292 6.67 -2.11 21.30
N ALA A 293 5.59 -1.52 21.84
CA ALA A 293 4.71 -2.18 22.83
C ALA A 293 4.13 -3.51 22.32
N HIS A 294 4.01 -3.67 21.00
CA HIS A 294 3.56 -4.89 20.32
C HIS A 294 4.69 -5.91 20.05
N ARG A 295 5.97 -5.55 20.24
CA ARG A 295 7.17 -6.39 20.03
C ARG A 295 7.37 -6.97 18.61
N ILE A 296 6.81 -6.31 17.60
CA ILE A 296 7.00 -6.68 16.18
C ILE A 296 8.05 -5.73 15.59
N PRO A 297 8.97 -6.19 14.72
CA PRO A 297 9.91 -5.29 14.04
C PRO A 297 9.20 -4.18 13.25
N VAL A 298 9.70 -2.94 13.37
CA VAL A 298 9.13 -1.77 12.69
C VAL A 298 10.17 -1.15 11.76
N GLU A 299 9.77 -0.95 10.50
CA GLU A 299 10.42 -0.06 9.54
C GLU A 299 9.56 1.19 9.35
N MET A 300 10.20 2.36 9.30
CA MET A 300 9.50 3.64 9.19
C MET A 300 10.09 4.48 8.05
N LEU A 301 9.23 4.92 7.14
CA LEU A 301 9.60 5.85 6.08
C LEU A 301 9.01 7.24 6.40
N PRO A 302 9.83 8.16 6.94
CA PRO A 302 9.43 9.54 7.16
C PRO A 302 9.45 10.33 5.86
N LEU A 303 8.80 11.49 5.88
CA LEU A 303 8.78 12.44 4.77
C LEU A 303 10.18 12.85 4.31
N ASP A 304 11.17 12.85 5.21
CA ASP A 304 12.58 13.14 4.92
C ASP A 304 13.20 12.23 3.84
N ALA A 305 12.72 11.00 3.72
CA ALA A 305 13.21 10.04 2.75
C ALA A 305 12.46 10.12 1.40
N THR A 306 11.44 10.97 1.29
CA THR A 306 10.64 11.08 0.07
C THR A 306 11.39 11.85 -1.02
N PRO A 307 11.56 11.26 -2.22
CA PRO A 307 12.20 11.94 -3.32
C PRO A 307 11.30 13.06 -3.84
N GLN A 308 11.91 14.13 -4.33
CA GLN A 308 11.18 15.19 -5.01
C GLN A 308 10.83 14.77 -6.43
N TRP A 309 9.65 15.18 -6.92
CA TRP A 309 9.23 14.92 -8.29
C TRP A 309 10.18 15.61 -9.30
N PRO A 310 10.79 14.87 -10.23
CA PRO A 310 11.39 15.48 -11.41
C PRO A 310 10.27 16.11 -12.23
N LYS A 311 10.44 17.36 -12.64
CA LYS A 311 9.41 18.11 -13.37
C LYS A 311 8.85 17.34 -14.57
N ASP A 312 9.74 16.78 -15.40
CA ASP A 312 9.34 16.04 -16.59
C ASP A 312 8.51 14.79 -16.26
N LEU A 313 8.81 14.13 -15.13
CA LEU A 313 8.01 13.00 -14.66
C LEU A 313 6.66 13.46 -14.12
N TYR A 314 6.61 14.54 -13.34
CA TYR A 314 5.34 15.10 -12.89
C TYR A 314 4.43 15.45 -14.08
N ASP A 315 4.98 16.12 -15.09
CA ASP A 315 4.23 16.48 -16.30
C ASP A 315 3.74 15.25 -17.07
N SER A 316 4.58 14.21 -17.19
CA SER A 316 4.21 12.96 -17.90
C SER A 316 3.27 12.03 -17.11
N TYR A 317 3.23 12.12 -15.78
CA TYR A 317 2.50 11.17 -14.94
C TYR A 317 1.26 11.77 -14.27
N VAL A 318 1.27 13.07 -14.04
CA VAL A 318 0.18 13.80 -13.39
C VAL A 318 -0.50 14.69 -14.44
N THR A 319 0.15 15.77 -14.85
CA THR A 319 -0.46 16.83 -15.69
C THR A 319 -1.07 16.30 -17.00
N SER A 320 -0.30 15.53 -17.77
CA SER A 320 -0.73 15.01 -19.07
C SER A 320 -1.83 13.95 -18.97
N ARG A 321 -1.92 13.23 -17.85
CA ARG A 321 -2.91 12.15 -17.66
C ARG A 321 -4.21 12.67 -17.04
N ALA A 322 -4.12 13.68 -16.18
CA ALA A 322 -5.27 14.25 -15.50
C ALA A 322 -6.20 15.03 -16.44
N SER A 323 -5.65 15.65 -17.48
CA SER A 323 -6.37 16.45 -18.48
C SER A 323 -7.09 15.63 -19.57
N LEU A 324 -6.92 14.31 -19.59
CA LEU A 324 -7.55 13.45 -20.60
C LEU A 324 -9.06 13.32 -20.34
N SER A 325 -9.85 13.43 -21.41
CA SER A 325 -11.29 13.14 -21.36
C SER A 325 -11.54 11.64 -21.34
N SER A 326 -12.48 11.20 -20.51
CA SER A 326 -12.97 9.81 -20.41
C SER A 326 -13.56 9.28 -21.73
N THR A 327 -13.87 10.17 -22.69
CA THR A 327 -14.44 9.83 -23.99
C THR A 327 -13.41 9.61 -25.09
N SER A 328 -12.14 9.95 -24.84
CA SER A 328 -11.08 9.74 -25.82
C SER A 328 -10.61 8.28 -25.80
N SER A 329 -10.26 7.72 -26.96
CA SER A 329 -9.60 6.40 -27.10
C SER A 329 -8.17 6.40 -26.55
N SER A 330 -7.97 7.02 -25.39
CA SER A 330 -6.70 7.16 -24.72
C SER A 330 -6.14 5.78 -24.42
N LYS A 331 -4.87 5.58 -24.76
CA LYS A 331 -4.10 4.38 -24.36
C LYS A 331 -3.73 4.40 -22.86
N VAL A 332 -4.11 5.45 -22.13
CA VAL A 332 -3.79 5.58 -20.70
C VAL A 332 -4.85 4.85 -19.87
N PRO A 333 -4.45 3.90 -19.01
CA PRO A 333 -5.39 3.18 -18.14
C PRO A 333 -6.21 4.12 -17.24
N VAL A 334 -7.45 3.76 -16.94
CA VAL A 334 -8.36 4.53 -16.06
C VAL A 334 -7.73 4.68 -14.67
N SER A 335 -7.13 3.63 -14.12
CA SER A 335 -6.44 3.66 -12.82
C SER A 335 -5.33 4.73 -12.78
N ALA A 336 -4.59 4.89 -13.88
CA ALA A 336 -3.53 5.91 -13.99
C ALA A 336 -4.13 7.32 -14.06
N GLN A 337 -5.25 7.50 -14.78
CA GLN A 337 -5.95 8.79 -14.87
C GLN A 337 -6.58 9.18 -13.52
N VAL A 338 -7.16 8.23 -12.78
CA VAL A 338 -7.71 8.46 -11.43
C VAL A 338 -6.63 8.96 -10.48
N VAL A 339 -5.47 8.29 -10.44
CA VAL A 339 -4.31 8.71 -9.63
C VAL A 339 -3.84 10.11 -10.03
N ALA A 340 -3.69 10.36 -11.33
CA ALA A 340 -3.23 11.65 -11.84
C ALA A 340 -4.20 12.79 -11.45
N ARG A 341 -5.51 12.61 -11.67
CA ARG A 341 -6.53 13.60 -11.31
C ARG A 341 -6.57 13.85 -9.81
N ALA A 342 -6.46 12.81 -8.99
CA ALA A 342 -6.47 12.95 -7.55
C ALA A 342 -5.25 13.75 -7.04
N ILE A 343 -4.05 13.47 -7.57
CA ILE A 343 -2.83 14.21 -7.20
C ILE A 343 -2.92 15.67 -7.68
N GLU A 344 -3.35 15.92 -8.91
CA GLU A 344 -3.48 17.28 -9.45
C GLU A 344 -4.55 18.08 -8.67
N GLY A 345 -5.72 17.47 -8.42
CA GLY A 345 -6.81 18.08 -7.66
C GLY A 345 -6.39 18.43 -6.23
N TYR A 346 -5.69 17.52 -5.54
CA TYR A 346 -5.13 17.76 -4.21
C TYR A 346 -4.13 18.91 -4.21
N SER A 347 -3.20 18.92 -5.16
CA SER A 347 -2.18 19.98 -5.31
C SER A 347 -2.83 21.34 -5.54
N ARG A 348 -3.83 21.40 -6.43
CA ARG A 348 -4.61 22.61 -6.71
C ARG A 348 -5.38 23.07 -5.48
N ARG A 349 -5.99 22.14 -4.74
CA ARG A 349 -6.80 22.45 -3.55
C ARG A 349 -5.96 23.05 -2.43
N LEU A 350 -4.79 22.48 -2.18
CA LEU A 350 -3.87 22.94 -1.14
C LEU A 350 -2.91 24.05 -1.60
N ARG A 351 -2.96 24.44 -2.88
CA ARG A 351 -2.11 25.47 -3.51
C ARG A 351 -0.63 25.22 -3.25
N THR A 352 -0.21 23.98 -3.43
CA THR A 352 1.16 23.56 -3.18
C THR A 352 1.64 22.65 -4.30
N ASP A 353 2.92 22.75 -4.62
CA ASP A 353 3.61 21.71 -5.38
C ASP A 353 3.78 20.54 -4.40
N VAL A 354 2.84 19.60 -4.44
CA VAL A 354 2.80 18.54 -3.43
C VAL A 354 4.01 17.62 -3.69
N PRO A 355 4.88 17.39 -2.68
CA PRO A 355 5.92 16.38 -2.80
C PRO A 355 5.28 15.01 -3.07
N LEU A 356 6.05 14.04 -3.58
CA LEU A 356 5.53 12.69 -3.77
C LEU A 356 4.90 12.18 -2.45
N PRO A 357 3.61 11.79 -2.42
CA PRO A 357 2.98 11.37 -1.18
C PRO A 357 3.77 10.25 -0.50
N VAL A 358 3.97 10.35 0.81
CA VAL A 358 4.81 9.41 1.59
C VAL A 358 4.37 7.96 1.40
N ALA A 359 3.05 7.72 1.28
CA ALA A 359 2.46 6.42 1.02
C ALA A 359 2.98 5.73 -0.27
N VAL A 360 3.19 6.49 -1.35
CA VAL A 360 3.67 5.95 -2.63
C VAL A 360 5.15 5.59 -2.53
N THR A 361 5.93 6.45 -1.89
CA THR A 361 7.34 6.19 -1.61
C THR A 361 7.51 4.94 -0.75
N ALA A 362 6.69 4.81 0.29
CA ALA A 362 6.62 3.66 1.16
C ALA A 362 6.27 2.37 0.41
N ALA A 363 5.25 2.39 -0.44
CA ALA A 363 4.90 1.25 -1.29
C ALA A 363 6.06 0.82 -2.20
N ALA A 364 6.75 1.79 -2.81
CA ALA A 364 7.88 1.53 -3.68
C ALA A 364 9.09 0.95 -2.95
N TYR A 365 9.45 1.50 -1.79
CA TYR A 365 10.49 0.94 -0.93
C TYR A 365 10.10 -0.47 -0.45
N PHE A 366 8.87 -0.66 0.05
CA PHE A 366 8.41 -1.96 0.55
C PHE A 366 8.54 -3.07 -0.51
N ALA A 367 8.07 -2.80 -1.73
CA ALA A 367 7.98 -3.80 -2.78
C ALA A 367 9.27 -4.01 -3.59
N ASP A 368 10.12 -2.99 -3.74
CA ASP A 368 11.27 -3.06 -4.66
C ASP A 368 12.60 -3.24 -3.89
N ILE A 369 13.18 -4.44 -4.00
CA ILE A 369 14.47 -4.76 -3.37
C ILE A 369 15.60 -3.82 -3.82
N HIS A 370 15.60 -3.34 -5.06
CA HIS A 370 16.65 -2.45 -5.54
C HIS A 370 16.53 -1.05 -4.95
N VAL A 371 15.31 -0.61 -4.63
CA VAL A 371 15.09 0.65 -3.90
C VAL A 371 15.59 0.50 -2.46
N ARG A 372 15.31 -0.64 -1.81
CA ARG A 372 15.77 -0.94 -0.43
C ARG A 372 17.28 -1.05 -0.31
N ASP A 373 17.92 -1.82 -1.19
CA ASP A 373 19.36 -2.10 -1.15
C ASP A 373 20.22 -0.83 -1.32
N LYS A 374 19.62 0.26 -1.82
CA LYS A 374 20.28 1.55 -2.03
C LYS A 374 19.83 2.62 -1.03
N ALA A 375 18.94 2.30 -0.11
CA ALA A 375 18.50 3.22 0.92
C ALA A 375 19.54 3.34 2.04
N THR A 376 19.61 4.52 2.63
CA THR A 376 20.31 4.73 3.91
C THR A 376 19.32 4.51 5.03
N VAL A 377 19.59 3.56 5.92
CA VAL A 377 18.72 3.18 7.04
C VAL A 377 19.47 3.35 8.36
N ALA A 378 18.78 3.86 9.38
CA ALA A 378 19.30 3.99 10.73
C ALA A 378 18.40 3.26 11.73
N GLU A 379 18.99 2.54 12.68
CA GLU A 379 18.24 1.94 13.80
C GLU A 379 18.26 2.87 15.01
N ILE A 380 17.16 3.60 15.20
CA ILE A 380 17.05 4.64 16.23
C ILE A 380 15.77 4.48 17.03
N PRO A 381 15.78 4.82 18.32
CA PRO A 381 14.55 4.87 19.12
C PRO A 381 13.71 6.07 18.68
N ILE A 382 12.41 5.84 18.45
CA ILE A 382 11.46 6.85 17.97
C ILE A 382 10.31 7.00 18.95
N LEU A 383 9.82 8.23 19.09
CA LEU A 383 8.62 8.61 19.81
C LEU A 383 7.76 9.53 18.94
N VAL A 384 6.45 9.50 19.17
CA VAL A 384 5.51 10.47 18.60
C VAL A 384 4.91 11.28 19.74
N ALA A 385 5.03 12.61 19.68
CA ALA A 385 4.36 13.50 20.61
C ALA A 385 2.84 13.27 20.54
N ASN A 386 2.20 12.99 21.68
CA ASN A 386 0.77 12.70 21.75
C ASN A 386 0.21 13.22 23.08
N GLY A 387 -1.04 13.73 23.05
CA GLY A 387 -1.73 14.21 24.24
C GLY A 387 -1.19 15.53 24.83
N VAL A 388 -0.40 16.29 24.07
CA VAL A 388 0.17 17.57 24.53
C VAL A 388 -0.65 18.73 24.00
N SER A 389 -0.76 18.86 22.69
CA SER A 389 -1.56 19.88 22.00
C SER A 389 -1.58 19.61 20.50
N MET A 390 -2.62 20.04 19.80
CA MET A 390 -2.65 19.93 18.32
C MET A 390 -1.48 20.65 17.63
N ALA A 391 -0.88 21.66 18.26
CA ALA A 391 0.30 22.36 17.71
C ALA A 391 1.59 21.52 17.74
N THR A 392 1.62 20.45 18.55
CA THR A 392 2.83 19.63 18.80
C THR A 392 2.62 18.16 18.52
N ASP A 393 1.40 17.65 18.68
CA ASP A 393 1.08 16.24 18.54
C ASP A 393 1.36 15.75 17.11
N GLY A 394 1.71 14.48 16.97
CA GLY A 394 2.16 13.87 15.71
C GLY A 394 3.62 14.18 15.36
N THR A 395 4.29 15.07 16.10
CA THR A 395 5.73 15.33 15.89
C THR A 395 6.54 14.10 16.25
N VAL A 396 7.40 13.68 15.32
CA VAL A 396 8.30 12.54 15.51
C VAL A 396 9.63 13.02 16.05
N GLY A 397 10.19 12.29 17.02
CA GLY A 397 11.49 12.60 17.59
C GLY A 397 12.15 11.40 18.24
N THR A 398 13.36 11.60 18.75
CA THR A 398 14.08 10.59 19.53
C THR A 398 13.95 10.87 21.03
N PRO A 399 13.85 9.86 21.90
CA PRO A 399 13.89 10.05 23.35
C PRO A 399 15.12 10.84 23.80
N SER A 400 14.96 11.64 24.86
CA SER A 400 16.07 12.36 25.48
C SER A 400 17.12 11.38 26.05
N LYS A 401 18.39 11.79 26.16
CA LYS A 401 19.47 10.96 26.74
C LYS A 401 19.14 10.44 28.14
N THR A 402 18.35 11.18 28.91
CA THR A 402 17.88 10.79 30.25
C THR A 402 16.80 9.70 30.24
N GLN A 403 16.12 9.48 29.12
CA GLN A 403 15.11 8.44 28.93
C GLN A 403 15.67 7.21 28.19
N GLN A 404 16.94 7.23 27.79
CA GLN A 404 17.61 6.10 27.13
C GLN A 404 18.02 5.05 28.16
N HIS A 405 17.09 4.15 28.49
CA HIS A 405 17.43 2.88 29.13
C HIS A 405 18.10 1.93 28.13
N SER A 406 18.84 0.93 28.59
CA SER A 406 19.59 0.00 27.72
C SER A 406 18.72 -0.91 26.85
N GLU A 407 17.39 -0.91 27.02
CA GLU A 407 16.43 -1.76 26.30
C GLU A 407 15.36 -0.98 25.53
N VAL A 408 15.68 0.23 25.03
CA VAL A 408 14.70 0.98 24.23
C VAL A 408 14.52 0.32 22.86
N PHE A 409 13.27 0.07 22.48
CA PHE A 409 12.89 -0.44 21.17
C PHE A 409 13.40 0.48 20.05
N LYS A 410 14.04 -0.11 19.04
CA LYS A 410 14.60 0.63 17.90
C LYS A 410 13.77 0.37 16.66
N VAL A 411 13.50 1.45 15.94
CA VAL A 411 12.85 1.44 14.64
C VAL A 411 13.92 1.54 13.57
N LYS A 412 13.78 0.77 12.49
CA LYS A 412 14.57 0.94 11.28
C LYS A 412 13.99 2.12 10.49
N VAL A 413 14.62 3.28 10.60
CA VAL A 413 14.18 4.50 9.94
C VAL A 413 14.91 4.65 8.61
N ILE A 414 14.15 4.75 7.54
CA ILE A 414 14.67 5.04 6.21
C ILE A 414 15.02 6.53 6.21
N MET A 415 16.32 6.85 6.16
CA MET A 415 16.80 8.22 6.23
C MET A 415 16.89 8.87 4.85
N HIS A 416 17.19 8.09 3.82
CA HIS A 416 17.36 8.60 2.47
C HIS A 416 17.17 7.48 1.43
N LEU A 417 16.48 7.81 0.33
CA LEU A 417 16.39 6.95 -0.86
C LEU A 417 17.24 7.52 -1.98
N GLN A 418 17.95 6.65 -2.71
CA GLN A 418 18.69 7.08 -3.90
C GLN A 418 17.71 7.44 -5.03
N GLU A 419 17.48 8.74 -5.25
CA GLU A 419 16.45 9.25 -6.16
C GLU A 419 16.53 8.67 -7.58
N ALA A 420 17.73 8.61 -8.18
CA ALA A 420 17.91 8.06 -9.52
C ALA A 420 17.50 6.59 -9.63
N THR A 421 17.76 5.80 -8.57
CA THR A 421 17.31 4.40 -8.50
C THR A 421 15.81 4.34 -8.28
N PHE A 422 15.29 5.15 -7.36
CA PHE A 422 13.85 5.22 -7.07
C PHE A 422 13.04 5.52 -8.33
N TRP A 423 13.33 6.62 -9.03
CA TRP A 423 12.54 7.05 -10.18
C TRP A 423 12.62 6.06 -11.34
N LYS A 424 13.82 5.53 -11.62
CA LYS A 424 13.98 4.47 -12.63
C LYS A 424 13.12 3.24 -12.34
N ARG A 425 13.04 2.82 -11.07
CA ARG A 425 12.20 1.68 -10.67
C ARG A 425 10.72 2.03 -10.69
N PHE A 426 10.37 3.23 -10.25
CA PHE A 426 9.02 3.73 -10.27
C PHE A 426 8.41 3.78 -11.68
N GLU A 427 9.14 4.37 -12.63
CA GLU A 427 8.74 4.41 -14.03
C GLU A 427 8.62 3.01 -14.63
N ALA A 428 9.55 2.11 -14.31
CA ALA A 428 9.52 0.73 -14.79
C ALA A 428 8.25 0.00 -14.34
N VAL A 429 7.80 0.21 -13.10
CA VAL A 429 6.55 -0.39 -12.58
C VAL A 429 5.32 0.24 -13.22
N ASP A 430 5.26 1.57 -13.33
CA ASP A 430 4.13 2.24 -13.99
C ASP A 430 3.96 1.81 -15.45
N ASN A 431 5.06 1.59 -16.16
CA ASN A 431 5.07 1.11 -17.54
C ASN A 431 4.51 -0.31 -17.69
N LEU A 432 4.43 -1.11 -16.62
CA LEU A 432 3.75 -2.42 -16.66
C LEU A 432 2.23 -2.28 -16.83
N GLY A 433 1.69 -1.10 -16.54
CA GLY A 433 0.27 -0.81 -16.71
C GLY A 433 -0.08 -0.26 -18.09
N LYS A 434 0.89 0.02 -18.97
CA LYS A 434 0.65 0.44 -20.36
C LYS A 434 0.39 -0.76 -21.24
#